data_AF-A0A1V5NLL9-F1
#
_entry.id   AF-A0A1V5NLL9-F1
#
_cell.length_a   1.000
_cell.length_b   1.000
_cell.length_c   1.000
_cell.angle_alpha   90.00
_cell.angle_beta   90.00
_cell.angle_gamma   90.00
#
_symmetry.space_group_name_H-M   'P 1'
#
loop_
_entity.id
_entity.type
_entity.pdbx_description
1 polymer ?
#
loop_
_entity_poly.entity_id
_entity_poly.type
_entity_poly.pdbx_seq_one_letter_code
_entity_poly.pdbx_strand_id
1 'polypeptide(L)'
;MPRIILAALILAFLIITPFAALADGDARAATPAEREYALEVQGLLDKALPPVPDGWTAGDRTQIKPLTSVSTGVGKDPMHVEFFMEARDEKKIEESALKENKVYEEVTQGYTADQNTKMVEEMQKKLDVLSKQMEEAIGKNDVAAIQRITKEIEEAQAPVKAMGDAMNKELKEKAAVVKARDAHLQAALAVNSYDVELSGYAAEEPVAGHRTYWHENPADHDGDFEGEWLAFAGAWKAADQDGRPVMTPAWNLGLPHTTAQNLVVKVRGDKARGRRFLEAMKWDVVGDLLSAK
;
A
#
# COMPACT_ATOMS: atom_id res chain seq x y z
N MET A 1 41.24 46.60 17.23
CA MET A 1 40.90 45.24 17.72
C MET A 1 40.10 45.38 19.00
N PRO A 2 38.76 45.51 18.95
CA PRO A 2 37.93 44.56 19.73
C PRO A 2 36.46 44.44 19.25
N ARG A 3 36.14 44.69 17.97
CA ARG A 3 34.74 44.71 17.48
C ARG A 3 34.29 43.49 16.65
N ILE A 4 35.19 42.56 16.36
CA ILE A 4 34.91 41.40 15.50
C ILE A 4 34.61 40.14 16.33
N ILE A 5 35.02 40.10 17.61
CA ILE A 5 34.85 38.90 18.46
C ILE A 5 33.42 38.78 19.01
N LEU A 6 32.67 39.89 19.09
CA LEU A 6 31.30 39.87 19.63
C LEU A 6 30.23 39.44 18.60
N ALA A 7 30.51 39.57 17.30
CA ALA A 7 29.56 39.19 16.25
C ALA A 7 29.57 37.68 15.95
N ALA A 8 30.67 36.98 16.24
CA ALA A 8 30.78 35.54 16.02
C ALA A 8 30.10 34.69 17.11
N LEU A 9 29.85 35.26 18.30
CA LEU A 9 29.25 34.56 19.43
C LEU A 9 27.71 34.63 19.47
N ILE A 10 27.09 35.54 18.72
CA ILE A 10 25.63 35.64 18.61
C ILE A 10 25.09 34.81 17.43
N LEU A 11 25.90 34.59 16.38
CA LEU A 11 25.49 33.76 15.23
C LEU A 11 25.61 32.25 15.52
N ALA A 12 26.43 31.85 16.50
CA ALA A 12 26.58 30.44 16.91
C ALA A 12 25.45 29.94 17.83
N PHE A 13 24.55 30.81 18.30
CA PHE A 13 23.42 30.44 19.16
C PHE A 13 22.08 30.28 18.41
N LEU A 14 22.08 30.45 17.08
CA LEU A 14 20.86 30.47 16.25
C LEU A 14 20.67 29.26 15.32
N ILE A 15 21.53 28.23 15.40
CA ILE A 15 21.45 27.04 14.52
C ILE A 15 21.47 25.72 15.32
N ILE A 16 20.88 25.72 16.52
CA ILE A 16 20.56 24.48 17.24
C ILE A 16 19.16 24.59 17.85
N THR A 17 18.15 24.88 17.02
CA THR A 17 16.83 24.35 17.30
C THR A 17 16.75 23.00 16.60
N PRO A 18 16.77 21.87 17.34
CA PRO A 18 16.20 20.67 16.78
C PRO A 18 14.71 21.00 16.62
N PHE A 19 14.31 21.38 15.40
CA PHE A 19 12.98 21.03 14.94
C PHE A 19 12.97 19.50 14.87
N ALA A 20 12.87 18.86 16.04
CA ALA A 20 12.08 17.66 16.15
C ALA A 20 10.67 18.12 15.80
N ALA A 21 10.40 18.20 14.49
CA ALA A 21 9.06 18.05 13.98
C ALA A 21 8.63 16.66 14.44
N LEU A 22 8.16 16.58 15.68
CA LEU A 22 7.32 15.51 16.17
C LEU A 22 6.07 15.61 15.29
N ALA A 23 6.13 14.94 14.14
CA ALA A 23 4.96 14.65 13.33
C ALA A 23 4.00 13.70 14.08
N ASP A 24 4.43 13.20 15.25
CA ASP A 24 3.60 12.55 16.25
C ASP A 24 2.70 13.61 16.91
N GLY A 25 1.49 13.78 16.38
CA GLY A 25 0.49 14.64 16.99
C GLY A 25 0.28 14.31 18.47
N ASP A 26 -0.13 15.31 19.25
CA ASP A 26 -0.29 15.16 20.71
C ASP A 26 -1.10 13.90 21.05
N ALA A 27 -0.56 13.05 21.91
CA ALA A 27 -1.21 11.82 22.38
C ALA A 27 -1.37 11.83 23.90
N ARG A 28 -2.47 11.24 24.39
CA ARG A 28 -2.71 11.01 25.82
C ARG A 28 -2.78 9.51 26.11
N ALA A 29 -2.59 9.15 27.38
CA ALA A 29 -2.86 7.79 27.82
C ALA A 29 -4.33 7.41 27.53
N ALA A 30 -4.55 6.19 27.05
CA ALA A 30 -5.88 5.65 26.89
C ALA A 30 -6.56 5.51 28.27
N THR A 31 -7.84 5.85 28.35
CA THR A 31 -8.66 5.62 29.55
C THR A 31 -8.95 4.13 29.74
N PRO A 32 -9.34 3.67 30.94
CA PRO A 32 -9.75 2.29 31.14
C PRO A 32 -10.84 1.81 30.17
N ALA A 33 -11.87 2.64 29.92
CA ALA A 33 -12.97 2.32 29.02
C ALA A 33 -12.51 2.18 27.56
N GLU A 34 -11.61 3.04 27.09
CA GLU A 34 -11.06 2.95 25.72
C GLU A 34 -10.20 1.69 25.53
N ARG A 35 -9.44 1.30 26.57
CA ARG A 35 -8.65 0.07 26.54
C ARG A 35 -9.52 -1.17 26.48
N GLU A 36 -10.55 -1.22 27.33
CA GLU A 36 -11.50 -2.32 27.38
C GLU A 36 -12.27 -2.45 26.07
N TYR A 37 -12.80 -1.33 25.57
CA TYR A 37 -13.48 -1.27 24.27
C TYR A 37 -12.61 -1.79 23.13
N ALA A 38 -11.38 -1.29 22.97
CA ALA A 38 -10.50 -1.73 21.89
C ALA A 38 -10.20 -3.24 21.95
N LEU A 39 -9.93 -3.76 23.16
CA LEU A 39 -9.67 -5.19 23.38
C LEU A 39 -10.89 -6.06 23.04
N GLU A 40 -12.06 -5.65 23.52
CA GLU A 40 -13.31 -6.37 23.29
C GLU A 40 -13.67 -6.39 21.81
N VAL A 41 -13.63 -5.23 21.15
CA VAL A 41 -13.91 -5.10 19.72
C VAL A 41 -12.95 -5.97 18.90
N GLN A 42 -11.64 -5.85 19.11
CA GLN A 42 -10.67 -6.67 18.38
C GLN A 42 -10.88 -8.18 18.62
N GLY A 43 -11.18 -8.58 19.86
CA GLY A 43 -11.48 -9.98 20.18
C GLY A 43 -12.76 -10.50 19.54
N LEU A 44 -13.79 -9.66 19.38
CA LEU A 44 -15.03 -10.03 18.69
C LEU A 44 -14.82 -10.12 17.18
N LEU A 45 -14.08 -9.16 16.59
CA LEU A 45 -13.72 -9.20 15.17
C LEU A 45 -12.90 -10.45 14.83
N ASP A 46 -11.92 -10.80 15.68
CA ASP A 46 -11.10 -12.01 15.54
C ASP A 46 -11.97 -13.28 15.55
N LYS A 47 -12.94 -13.37 16.48
CA LYS A 47 -13.87 -14.51 16.59
C LYS A 47 -14.89 -14.61 15.45
N ALA A 48 -15.21 -13.48 14.83
CA ALA A 48 -16.17 -13.39 13.74
C ALA A 48 -15.59 -13.90 12.41
N LEU A 49 -14.26 -13.89 12.27
CA LEU A 49 -13.58 -14.36 11.08
C LEU A 49 -13.68 -15.90 10.91
N PRO A 50 -13.87 -16.40 9.69
CA PRO A 50 -13.74 -17.82 9.41
C PRO A 50 -12.28 -18.27 9.56
N PRO A 51 -12.02 -19.59 9.66
CA PRO A 51 -10.67 -20.11 9.53
C PRO A 51 -10.08 -19.76 8.16
N VAL A 52 -8.75 -19.75 8.07
CA VAL A 52 -8.07 -19.60 6.78
C VAL A 52 -8.43 -20.78 5.85
N PRO A 53 -8.42 -20.59 4.52
CA PRO A 53 -8.73 -21.67 3.58
C PRO A 53 -7.85 -22.91 3.80
N ASP A 54 -8.40 -24.09 3.50
CA ASP A 54 -7.66 -25.34 3.63
C ASP A 54 -6.38 -25.34 2.78
N GLY A 55 -5.28 -25.76 3.39
CA GLY A 55 -3.96 -25.78 2.76
C GLY A 55 -3.24 -24.43 2.71
N TRP A 56 -3.86 -23.36 3.21
CA TRP A 56 -3.24 -22.03 3.29
C TRP A 56 -2.63 -21.79 4.67
N THR A 57 -1.57 -20.98 4.70
CA THR A 57 -0.89 -20.57 5.93
C THR A 57 -1.47 -19.24 6.40
N ALA A 58 -1.72 -19.11 7.70
CA ALA A 58 -2.05 -17.82 8.29
C ALA A 58 -0.80 -16.92 8.27
N GLY A 59 -0.93 -15.74 7.67
CA GLY A 59 0.10 -14.72 7.62
C GLY A 59 -0.04 -13.71 8.76
N ASP A 60 0.13 -12.43 8.43
CA ASP A 60 -0.01 -11.34 9.40
C ASP A 60 -1.42 -11.30 9.99
N ARG A 61 -1.50 -11.09 11.30
CA ARG A 61 -2.76 -10.96 12.03
C ARG A 61 -2.61 -9.92 13.13
N THR A 62 -3.63 -9.08 13.33
CA THR A 62 -3.62 -8.08 14.40
C THR A 62 -3.37 -8.75 15.75
N GLN A 63 -2.32 -8.30 16.44
CA GLN A 63 -2.06 -8.72 17.81
C GLN A 63 -2.99 -7.96 18.75
N ILE A 64 -3.91 -8.68 19.38
CA ILE A 64 -4.86 -8.11 20.34
C ILE A 64 -4.11 -7.74 21.62
N LYS A 65 -3.93 -6.43 21.84
CA LYS A 65 -3.21 -5.90 23.00
C LYS A 65 -3.92 -4.63 23.51
N PRO A 66 -3.81 -4.33 24.82
CA PRO A 66 -4.41 -3.12 25.37
C PRO A 66 -3.82 -1.87 24.71
N LEU A 67 -4.70 -0.93 24.37
CA LEU A 67 -4.28 0.37 23.84
C LEU A 67 -3.49 1.15 24.90
N THR A 68 -2.32 1.66 24.55
CA THR A 68 -1.50 2.45 25.49
C THR A 68 -1.83 3.93 25.44
N SER A 69 -2.08 4.45 24.23
CA SER A 69 -2.28 5.87 23.97
C SER A 69 -3.30 6.10 22.86
N VAL A 70 -3.95 7.26 22.90
CA VAL A 70 -4.87 7.76 21.86
C VAL A 70 -4.46 9.17 21.46
N SER A 71 -4.75 9.56 20.21
CA SER A 71 -4.54 10.93 19.76
C SER A 71 -5.41 11.93 20.53
N THR A 72 -4.93 13.15 20.63
CA THR A 72 -5.68 14.25 21.25
C THR A 72 -6.88 14.58 20.37
N GLY A 73 -8.08 14.59 20.97
CA GLY A 73 -9.35 14.75 20.27
C GLY A 73 -10.21 13.49 20.20
N VAL A 74 -9.64 12.31 20.49
CA VAL A 74 -10.41 11.08 20.70
C VAL A 74 -11.41 11.29 21.84
N GLY A 75 -12.68 11.01 21.55
CA GLY A 75 -13.83 11.30 22.42
C GLY A 75 -14.88 12.24 21.80
N LYS A 76 -14.53 12.94 20.70
CA LYS A 76 -15.50 13.76 19.93
C LYS A 76 -16.31 12.96 18.92
N ASP A 77 -15.66 11.96 18.33
CA ASP A 77 -16.23 11.04 17.35
C ASP A 77 -16.19 9.60 17.90
N PRO A 78 -17.02 8.69 17.36
CA PRO A 78 -16.95 7.27 17.69
C PRO A 78 -15.53 6.72 17.51
N MET A 79 -15.08 5.93 18.48
CA MET A 79 -13.71 5.40 18.52
C MET A 79 -13.54 4.32 17.44
N HIS A 80 -12.64 4.59 16.50
CA HIS A 80 -12.26 3.70 15.41
C HIS A 80 -11.37 2.56 15.90
N VAL A 81 -11.68 1.33 15.49
CA VAL A 81 -10.90 0.14 15.81
C VAL A 81 -10.78 -0.74 14.59
N GLU A 82 -9.54 -1.13 14.27
CA GLU A 82 -9.23 -1.99 13.14
C GLU A 82 -8.75 -3.37 13.58
N PHE A 83 -9.06 -4.36 12.75
CA PHE A 83 -8.54 -5.70 12.81
C PHE A 83 -8.14 -6.17 11.42
N PHE A 84 -7.02 -6.88 11.33
CA PHE A 84 -6.42 -7.32 10.10
C PHE A 84 -6.06 -8.80 10.17
N MET A 85 -6.24 -9.52 9.07
CA MET A 85 -5.66 -10.83 8.86
C MET A 85 -5.23 -11.06 7.41
N GLU A 86 -4.24 -11.93 7.23
CA GLU A 86 -3.79 -12.42 5.94
C GLU A 86 -3.71 -13.95 5.95
N ALA A 87 -4.00 -14.56 4.80
CA ALA A 87 -3.72 -15.95 4.51
C ALA A 87 -3.03 -16.09 3.15
N ARG A 88 -2.12 -17.06 3.04
CA ARG A 88 -1.27 -17.25 1.87
C ARG A 88 -1.24 -18.72 1.43
N ASP A 89 -1.25 -18.94 0.12
CA ASP A 89 -0.94 -20.23 -0.51
C ASP A 89 0.56 -20.32 -0.75
N GLU A 90 1.34 -20.64 0.30
CA GLU A 90 2.81 -20.67 0.22
C GLU A 90 3.30 -21.58 -0.91
N LYS A 91 2.62 -22.71 -1.12
CA LYS A 91 2.97 -23.64 -2.20
C LYS A 91 2.81 -22.98 -3.57
N LYS A 92 1.70 -22.29 -3.82
CA LYS A 92 1.45 -21.59 -5.08
C LYS A 92 2.42 -20.42 -5.27
N ILE A 93 2.73 -19.69 -4.20
CA ILE A 93 3.74 -18.62 -4.20
C ILE A 93 5.11 -19.17 -4.59
N GLU A 94 5.57 -20.25 -3.95
CA GLU A 94 6.83 -20.92 -4.27
C GLU A 94 6.88 -21.45 -5.70
N GLU A 95 5.80 -22.11 -6.17
CA GLU A 95 5.69 -22.62 -7.54
C GLU A 95 5.77 -21.50 -8.59
N SER A 96 5.14 -20.35 -8.32
CA SER A 96 5.21 -19.18 -9.19
C SER A 96 6.58 -18.52 -9.15
N ALA A 97 7.22 -18.41 -7.98
CA ALA A 97 8.59 -17.89 -7.87
C ALA A 97 9.59 -18.73 -8.69
N LEU A 98 9.45 -20.06 -8.68
CA LEU A 98 10.25 -20.95 -9.52
C LEU A 98 10.01 -20.72 -11.02
N LYS A 99 8.77 -20.46 -11.42
CA LYS A 99 8.44 -20.14 -12.83
C LYS A 99 8.95 -18.76 -13.23
N GLU A 100 8.84 -17.76 -12.35
CA GLU A 100 9.38 -16.41 -12.57
C GLU A 100 10.90 -16.44 -12.72
N ASN A 101 11.61 -17.20 -11.89
CA ASN A 101 13.05 -17.39 -12.03
C ASN A 101 13.42 -18.01 -13.39
N LYS A 102 12.66 -18.99 -13.86
CA LYS A 102 12.86 -19.56 -15.21
C LYS A 102 12.61 -18.53 -16.31
N VAL A 103 11.57 -17.72 -16.19
CA VAL A 103 11.32 -16.61 -17.12
C VAL A 103 12.50 -15.64 -17.14
N TYR A 104 13.04 -15.31 -15.96
CA TYR A 104 14.22 -14.45 -15.86
C TYR A 104 15.44 -15.06 -16.55
N GLU A 105 15.71 -16.35 -16.31
CA GLU A 105 16.79 -17.08 -16.99
C GLU A 105 16.59 -17.13 -18.51
N GLU A 106 15.39 -17.45 -18.99
CA GLU A 106 15.09 -17.53 -20.43
C GLU A 106 15.23 -16.18 -21.12
N VAL A 107 14.71 -15.11 -20.51
CA VAL A 107 14.82 -13.77 -21.08
C VAL A 107 16.28 -13.33 -21.07
N THR A 108 16.99 -13.44 -19.95
CA THR A 108 18.41 -13.06 -19.88
C THR A 108 19.31 -13.86 -20.82
N GLN A 109 19.01 -15.14 -21.08
CA GLN A 109 19.72 -15.94 -22.10
C GLN A 109 19.44 -15.45 -23.53
N GLY A 110 18.22 -14.99 -23.83
CA GLY A 110 17.86 -14.39 -25.12
C GLY A 110 18.67 -13.13 -25.44
N TYR A 111 19.06 -12.38 -24.41
CA TYR A 111 20.00 -11.26 -24.48
C TYR A 111 21.43 -11.76 -24.22
N THR A 112 22.00 -12.47 -25.20
CA THR A 112 23.31 -13.14 -25.06
C THR A 112 24.40 -12.24 -24.44
N ALA A 113 25.20 -12.80 -23.54
CA ALA A 113 26.30 -12.11 -22.90
C ALA A 113 27.26 -11.46 -23.93
N ASP A 114 27.54 -12.15 -25.04
CA ASP A 114 28.48 -11.67 -26.06
C ASP A 114 28.00 -10.41 -26.82
N GLN A 115 26.71 -10.29 -27.13
CA GLN A 115 26.16 -9.08 -27.76
C GLN A 115 26.12 -7.91 -26.78
N ASN A 116 25.75 -8.18 -25.52
CA ASN A 116 25.73 -7.16 -24.46
C ASN A 116 27.14 -6.63 -24.18
N THR A 117 28.12 -7.52 -24.04
CA THR A 117 29.51 -7.14 -23.78
C THR A 117 30.07 -6.28 -24.89
N LYS A 118 29.88 -6.65 -26.17
CA LYS A 118 30.38 -5.84 -27.28
C LYS A 118 29.73 -4.47 -27.36
N MET A 119 28.41 -4.40 -27.20
CA MET A 119 27.68 -3.13 -27.25
C MET A 119 28.09 -2.19 -26.09
N VAL A 120 28.28 -2.74 -24.88
CA VAL A 120 28.76 -1.99 -23.72
C VAL A 120 30.21 -1.54 -23.90
N GLU A 121 31.09 -2.39 -24.44
CA GLU A 121 32.48 -2.02 -24.74
C GLU A 121 32.58 -0.91 -25.80
N GLU A 122 31.79 -0.98 -26.86
CA GLU A 122 31.73 0.05 -27.91
C GLU A 122 31.20 1.37 -27.36
N MET A 123 30.14 1.32 -26.55
CA MET A 123 29.62 2.49 -25.84
C MET A 123 30.70 3.09 -24.93
N GLN A 124 31.37 2.29 -24.10
CA GLN A 124 32.39 2.77 -23.17
C GLN A 124 33.55 3.45 -23.91
N LYS A 125 34.05 2.84 -24.99
CA LYS A 125 35.09 3.45 -25.84
C LYS A 125 34.65 4.80 -26.41
N LYS A 126 33.39 4.90 -26.86
CA LYS A 126 32.85 6.16 -27.38
C LYS A 126 32.69 7.21 -26.28
N LEU A 127 32.24 6.83 -25.09
CA LEU A 127 32.14 7.72 -23.93
C LEU A 127 33.51 8.24 -23.47
N ASP A 128 34.55 7.40 -23.47
CA ASP A 128 35.91 7.81 -23.11
C ASP A 128 36.46 8.88 -24.07
N VAL A 129 36.15 8.76 -25.37
CA VAL A 129 36.51 9.78 -26.37
C VAL A 129 35.72 11.07 -26.15
N LEU A 130 34.41 10.96 -25.95
CA LEU A 130 33.53 12.12 -25.74
C LEU A 130 33.85 12.86 -24.42
N SER A 131 34.25 12.14 -23.37
CA SER A 131 34.65 12.74 -22.08
C SER A 131 35.89 13.63 -22.25
N LYS A 132 36.91 13.16 -22.98
CA LYS A 132 38.10 13.98 -23.28
C LYS A 132 37.76 15.23 -24.09
N GLN A 133 36.87 15.08 -25.09
CA GLN A 133 36.40 16.23 -25.88
C GLN A 133 35.60 17.21 -25.02
N MET A 134 34.83 16.72 -24.05
CA MET A 134 34.06 17.54 -23.12
C MET A 134 34.99 18.37 -22.22
N GLU A 135 36.04 17.75 -21.67
CA GLU A 135 37.04 18.45 -20.85
C GLU A 135 37.72 19.59 -21.62
N GLU A 136 38.09 19.35 -22.89
CA GLU A 136 38.66 20.39 -23.75
C GLU A 136 37.67 21.52 -24.06
N ALA A 137 36.40 21.19 -24.31
CA ALA A 137 35.34 22.16 -24.59
C ALA A 137 35.04 23.03 -23.36
N ILE A 138 35.00 22.43 -22.17
CA ILE A 138 34.87 23.15 -20.89
C ILE A 138 36.07 24.07 -20.66
N GLY A 139 37.29 23.60 -20.89
CA GLY A 139 38.51 24.42 -20.77
C GLY A 139 38.53 25.63 -21.69
N LYS A 140 37.82 25.56 -22.83
CA LYS A 140 37.67 26.66 -23.81
C LYS A 140 36.38 27.48 -23.62
N ASN A 141 35.53 27.10 -22.66
CA ASN A 141 34.19 27.66 -22.46
C ASN A 141 33.32 27.61 -23.72
N ASP A 142 33.48 26.57 -24.55
CA ASP A 142 32.77 26.38 -25.82
C ASP A 142 31.43 25.69 -25.59
N VAL A 143 30.41 26.50 -25.33
CA VAL A 143 29.04 26.04 -25.03
C VAL A 143 28.44 25.24 -26.19
N ALA A 144 28.75 25.59 -27.45
CA ALA A 144 28.22 24.89 -28.61
C ALA A 144 28.81 23.48 -28.72
N ALA A 145 30.12 23.32 -28.48
CA ALA A 145 30.76 22.02 -28.42
C ALA A 145 30.20 21.15 -27.27
N ILE A 146 30.00 21.72 -26.08
CA ILE A 146 29.42 21.02 -24.93
C ILE A 146 28.02 20.45 -25.26
N GLN A 147 27.15 21.24 -25.88
CA GLN A 147 25.80 20.80 -26.26
C GLN A 147 25.85 19.66 -27.30
N ARG A 148 26.72 19.78 -28.31
CA ARG A 148 26.92 18.73 -29.32
C ARG A 148 27.40 17.42 -28.68
N ILE A 149 28.41 17.49 -27.82
CA ILE A 149 28.98 16.31 -27.16
C ILE A 149 27.96 15.65 -26.24
N THR A 150 27.13 16.43 -25.52
CA THR A 150 26.04 15.89 -24.69
C THR A 150 25.07 15.06 -25.52
N LYS A 151 24.68 15.55 -26.69
CA LYS A 151 23.81 14.80 -27.61
C LYS A 151 24.48 13.52 -28.13
N GLU A 152 25.78 13.59 -28.45
CA GLU A 152 26.54 12.41 -28.90
C GLU A 152 26.69 11.35 -27.78
N ILE A 153 26.73 11.77 -26.51
CA ILE A 153 26.69 10.87 -25.34
C ILE A 153 25.32 10.18 -25.26
N GLU A 154 24.21 10.93 -25.39
CA GLU A 154 22.87 10.35 -25.40
C GLU A 154 22.68 9.33 -26.53
N GLU A 155 23.13 9.67 -27.74
CA GLU A 155 23.10 8.79 -28.91
C GLU A 155 23.99 7.54 -28.71
N ALA A 156 25.12 7.66 -28.01
CA ALA A 156 25.98 6.52 -27.68
C ALA A 156 25.33 5.57 -26.67
N GLN A 157 24.54 6.08 -25.73
CA GLN A 157 23.85 5.29 -24.71
C GLN A 157 22.52 4.69 -25.19
N ALA A 158 21.90 5.29 -26.22
CA ALA A 158 20.57 4.90 -26.69
C ALA A 158 20.41 3.40 -27.00
N PRO A 159 21.37 2.69 -27.65
CA PRO A 159 21.24 1.26 -27.92
C PRO A 159 21.20 0.40 -26.65
N VAL A 160 22.07 0.68 -25.67
CA VAL A 160 22.11 -0.03 -24.39
C VAL A 160 20.83 0.20 -23.60
N LYS A 161 20.34 1.45 -23.58
CA LYS A 161 19.07 1.78 -22.94
C LYS A 161 17.90 1.08 -23.61
N ALA A 162 17.79 1.14 -24.94
CA ALA A 162 16.70 0.51 -25.69
C ALA A 162 16.66 -1.00 -25.48
N MET A 163 17.82 -1.65 -25.40
CA MET A 163 17.92 -3.07 -25.07
C MET A 163 17.46 -3.35 -23.63
N GLY A 164 17.90 -2.56 -22.65
CA GLY A 164 17.46 -2.69 -21.26
C GLY A 164 15.95 -2.48 -21.10
N ASP A 165 15.39 -1.49 -21.79
CA ASP A 165 13.94 -1.23 -21.81
C ASP A 165 13.17 -2.38 -22.47
N ALA A 166 13.69 -2.93 -23.58
CA ALA A 166 13.10 -4.09 -24.25
C ALA A 166 13.12 -5.34 -23.35
N MET A 167 14.25 -5.61 -22.69
CA MET A 167 14.40 -6.73 -21.77
C MET A 167 13.46 -6.59 -20.58
N ASN A 168 13.38 -5.39 -19.96
CA ASN A 168 12.47 -5.12 -18.85
C ASN A 168 11.01 -5.27 -19.27
N LYS A 169 10.65 -4.81 -20.47
CA LYS A 169 9.30 -4.98 -21.02
C LYS A 169 8.99 -6.47 -21.21
N GLU A 170 9.87 -7.24 -21.84
CA GLU A 170 9.68 -8.67 -22.04
C GLU A 170 9.59 -9.44 -20.71
N LEU A 171 10.47 -9.13 -19.75
CA LEU A 171 10.41 -9.67 -18.40
C LEU A 171 9.05 -9.41 -17.75
N LYS A 172 8.58 -8.16 -17.78
CA LYS A 172 7.29 -7.78 -17.20
C LYS A 172 6.13 -8.52 -17.85
N GLU A 173 6.12 -8.62 -19.18
CA GLU A 173 5.08 -9.30 -19.95
C GLU A 173 5.05 -10.81 -19.65
N LYS A 174 6.22 -11.48 -19.65
CA LYS A 174 6.31 -12.92 -19.37
C LYS A 174 6.09 -13.27 -17.89
N ALA A 175 6.64 -12.48 -16.97
CA ALA A 175 6.45 -12.70 -15.53
C ALA A 175 4.98 -12.55 -15.12
N ALA A 176 4.25 -11.59 -15.73
CA ALA A 176 2.82 -11.41 -15.46
C ALA A 176 1.94 -12.64 -15.77
N VAL A 177 2.40 -13.56 -16.63
CA VAL A 177 1.71 -14.81 -16.97
C VAL A 177 1.92 -15.89 -15.91
N VAL A 178 3.06 -15.89 -15.23
CA VAL A 178 3.44 -16.91 -14.25
C VAL A 178 3.25 -16.47 -12.79
N LYS A 179 2.92 -15.19 -12.57
CA LYS A 179 2.65 -14.60 -11.27
C LYS A 179 1.62 -15.42 -10.48
N ALA A 180 1.82 -15.52 -9.16
CA ALA A 180 0.94 -16.21 -8.22
C ALA A 180 -0.40 -15.47 -8.01
N ARG A 181 -1.23 -15.38 -9.05
CA ARG A 181 -2.60 -14.84 -8.91
C ARG A 181 -3.41 -15.71 -7.94
N ASP A 182 -4.28 -15.11 -7.15
CA ASP A 182 -5.12 -15.84 -6.18
C ASP A 182 -4.30 -16.75 -5.25
N ALA A 183 -3.20 -16.21 -4.71
CA ALA A 183 -2.38 -16.86 -3.69
C ALA A 183 -2.41 -16.11 -2.34
N HIS A 184 -3.10 -14.97 -2.29
CA HIS A 184 -3.27 -14.14 -1.10
C HIS A 184 -4.75 -13.89 -0.84
N LEU A 185 -5.09 -13.82 0.44
CA LEU A 185 -6.39 -13.43 0.94
C LEU A 185 -6.16 -12.51 2.13
N GLN A 186 -6.70 -11.31 2.05
CA GLN A 186 -6.55 -10.29 3.07
C GLN A 186 -7.94 -9.89 3.56
N ALA A 187 -8.15 -9.82 4.88
CA ALA A 187 -9.36 -9.24 5.45
C ALA A 187 -9.00 -8.12 6.42
N ALA A 188 -9.56 -6.94 6.16
CA ALA A 188 -9.47 -5.77 7.04
C ALA A 188 -10.87 -5.40 7.51
N LEU A 189 -11.05 -5.30 8.81
CA LEU A 189 -12.31 -5.01 9.48
C LEU A 189 -12.14 -3.72 10.25
N ALA A 190 -13.03 -2.76 10.04
CA ALA A 190 -12.95 -1.45 10.68
C ALA A 190 -14.29 -1.08 11.30
N VAL A 191 -14.31 -0.99 12.62
CA VAL A 191 -15.45 -0.54 13.41
C VAL A 191 -15.38 0.96 13.59
N ASN A 192 -16.53 1.61 13.49
CA ASN A 192 -16.66 3.06 13.53
C ASN A 192 -15.86 3.74 12.40
N SER A 193 -15.90 3.16 11.20
CA SER A 193 -15.27 3.71 10.01
C SER A 193 -16.01 4.94 9.50
N TYR A 194 -15.24 5.89 8.97
CA TYR A 194 -15.71 7.07 8.26
C TYR A 194 -16.20 6.74 6.85
N ASP A 195 -16.44 7.77 6.03
CA ASP A 195 -16.86 7.64 4.64
C ASP A 195 -15.99 6.65 3.86
N VAL A 196 -16.64 5.77 3.10
CA VAL A 196 -15.99 4.83 2.17
C VAL A 196 -16.41 5.17 0.75
N GLU A 197 -15.46 5.60 -0.08
CA GLU A 197 -15.70 5.87 -1.49
C GLU A 197 -15.95 4.56 -2.27
N LEU A 198 -16.99 4.56 -3.11
CA LEU A 198 -17.43 3.42 -3.91
C LEU A 198 -17.13 3.60 -5.40
N SER A 199 -16.31 4.57 -5.79
CA SER A 199 -15.88 4.73 -7.18
C SER A 199 -15.20 3.45 -7.68
N GLY A 200 -15.69 2.89 -8.79
CA GLY A 200 -15.21 1.62 -9.36
C GLY A 200 -15.79 0.35 -8.73
N TYR A 201 -16.57 0.48 -7.66
CA TYR A 201 -17.27 -0.65 -7.05
C TYR A 201 -18.62 -0.93 -7.70
N ALA A 202 -18.86 -2.18 -8.05
CA ALA A 202 -20.17 -2.69 -8.46
C ALA A 202 -20.95 -3.21 -7.24
N ALA A 203 -22.23 -2.86 -7.14
CA ALA A 203 -23.11 -3.46 -6.14
C ALA A 203 -23.34 -4.94 -6.45
N GLU A 204 -23.36 -5.76 -5.39
CA GLU A 204 -23.47 -7.22 -5.47
C GLU A 204 -24.52 -7.72 -4.49
N GLU A 205 -24.96 -8.97 -4.65
CA GLU A 205 -25.98 -9.58 -3.80
C GLU A 205 -25.60 -9.52 -2.32
N PRO A 206 -26.48 -9.07 -1.41
CA PRO A 206 -26.15 -8.97 0.01
C PRO A 206 -25.60 -10.27 0.62
N VAL A 207 -24.67 -10.16 1.56
CA VAL A 207 -24.19 -11.29 2.38
C VAL A 207 -24.79 -11.18 3.76
N ALA A 208 -25.53 -12.20 4.20
CA ALA A 208 -26.23 -12.20 5.49
C ALA A 208 -27.11 -10.94 5.72
N GLY A 209 -27.68 -10.39 4.63
CA GLY A 209 -28.50 -9.17 4.68
C GLY A 209 -27.70 -7.85 4.66
N HIS A 210 -26.36 -7.91 4.67
CA HIS A 210 -25.48 -6.75 4.59
C HIS A 210 -25.17 -6.36 3.16
N ARG A 211 -25.16 -5.06 2.86
CA ARG A 211 -24.85 -4.55 1.51
C ARG A 211 -23.41 -4.88 1.17
N THR A 212 -23.20 -5.40 -0.04
CA THR A 212 -21.87 -5.77 -0.52
C THR A 212 -21.57 -5.16 -1.87
N TYR A 213 -20.28 -4.93 -2.09
CA TYR A 213 -19.75 -4.37 -3.33
C TYR A 213 -18.47 -5.08 -3.73
N TRP A 214 -18.18 -5.13 -5.03
CA TRP A 214 -16.97 -5.70 -5.59
C TRP A 214 -16.26 -4.69 -6.49
N HIS A 215 -14.95 -4.54 -6.32
CA HIS A 215 -14.08 -3.80 -7.23
C HIS A 215 -13.05 -4.76 -7.83
N GLU A 216 -13.07 -4.93 -9.16
CA GLU A 216 -12.08 -5.71 -9.87
C GLU A 216 -10.80 -4.91 -10.06
N ASN A 217 -9.65 -5.49 -9.73
CA ASN A 217 -8.31 -4.93 -9.94
C ASN A 217 -8.15 -3.43 -9.63
N PRO A 218 -8.31 -3.00 -8.36
CA PRO A 218 -8.03 -1.63 -7.94
C PRO A 218 -6.66 -1.14 -8.41
N ALA A 219 -6.59 0.09 -8.90
CA ALA A 219 -5.37 0.66 -9.51
C ALA A 219 -4.19 0.81 -8.52
N ASP A 220 -4.45 0.71 -7.21
CA ASP A 220 -3.49 0.81 -6.12
C ASP A 220 -2.85 -0.54 -5.74
N HIS A 221 -3.03 -1.58 -6.56
CA HIS A 221 -2.47 -2.90 -6.30
C HIS A 221 -1.44 -3.29 -7.36
N ASP A 222 -0.25 -3.73 -6.91
CA ASP A 222 0.82 -4.28 -7.77
C ASP A 222 0.43 -5.63 -8.43
N GLY A 223 -0.87 -5.94 -8.48
CA GLY A 223 -1.46 -7.13 -9.08
C GLY A 223 -1.39 -8.37 -8.19
N ASP A 224 -1.26 -8.22 -6.87
CA ASP A 224 -1.22 -9.34 -5.91
C ASP A 224 -2.63 -9.88 -5.60
N PHE A 225 -3.65 -9.04 -5.77
CA PHE A 225 -5.06 -9.38 -5.58
C PHE A 225 -5.83 -9.15 -6.88
N GLU A 226 -6.83 -9.99 -7.15
CA GLU A 226 -7.69 -9.86 -8.32
C GLU A 226 -8.77 -8.79 -8.14
N GLY A 227 -9.11 -8.49 -6.89
CA GLY A 227 -9.99 -7.39 -6.53
C GLY A 227 -10.25 -7.34 -5.03
N GLU A 228 -11.22 -6.51 -4.65
CA GLU A 228 -11.65 -6.37 -3.27
C GLU A 228 -13.17 -6.33 -3.12
N TRP A 229 -13.66 -7.04 -2.12
CA TRP A 229 -15.02 -6.96 -1.62
C TRP A 229 -15.12 -5.93 -0.51
N LEU A 230 -16.23 -5.21 -0.45
CA LEU A 230 -16.69 -4.47 0.72
C LEU A 230 -18.01 -5.04 1.20
N ALA A 231 -18.18 -5.18 2.51
CA ALA A 231 -19.44 -5.50 3.17
C ALA A 231 -19.70 -4.52 4.32
N PHE A 232 -20.93 -4.01 4.39
CA PHE A 232 -21.31 -2.93 5.31
C PHE A 232 -22.37 -3.38 6.31
N ALA A 233 -22.04 -3.33 7.60
CA ALA A 233 -22.95 -3.66 8.70
C ALA A 233 -23.16 -2.46 9.64
N GLY A 234 -24.37 -2.36 10.22
CA GLY A 234 -24.75 -1.28 11.13
C GLY A 234 -25.10 0.04 10.43
N ALA A 235 -24.76 1.16 11.07
CA ALA A 235 -25.23 2.49 10.71
C ALA A 235 -24.54 3.04 9.45
N TRP A 236 -25.00 2.62 8.28
CA TRP A 236 -24.53 3.11 6.97
C TRP A 236 -25.65 3.68 6.11
N LYS A 237 -25.34 4.71 5.32
CA LYS A 237 -26.20 5.29 4.29
C LYS A 237 -25.41 5.47 3.01
N ALA A 238 -26.02 5.12 1.88
CA ALA A 238 -25.46 5.49 0.58
C ALA A 238 -25.73 6.97 0.33
N ALA A 239 -24.72 7.71 -0.11
CA ALA A 239 -24.80 9.11 -0.47
C ALA A 239 -23.99 9.39 -1.74
N ASP A 240 -24.24 10.54 -2.34
CA ASP A 240 -23.39 11.10 -3.40
C ASP A 240 -22.69 12.34 -2.83
N GLN A 241 -21.36 12.37 -2.90
CA GLN A 241 -20.54 13.49 -2.47
C GLN A 241 -19.74 14.02 -3.65
N ASP A 242 -20.17 15.16 -4.20
CA ASP A 242 -19.56 15.81 -5.37
C ASP A 242 -19.46 14.88 -6.60
N GLY A 243 -20.51 14.09 -6.87
CA GLY A 243 -20.56 13.14 -8.00
C GLY A 243 -19.80 11.84 -7.75
N ARG A 244 -19.37 11.58 -6.51
CA ARG A 244 -18.75 10.32 -6.10
C ARG A 244 -19.72 9.52 -5.23
N PRO A 245 -20.02 8.26 -5.57
CA PRO A 245 -20.80 7.41 -4.70
C PRO A 245 -19.99 7.08 -3.44
N VAL A 246 -20.58 7.30 -2.27
CA VAL A 246 -19.94 7.01 -0.98
C VAL A 246 -20.91 6.28 -0.05
N MET A 247 -20.35 5.45 0.82
CA MET A 247 -21.05 4.96 2.02
C MET A 247 -20.67 5.85 3.18
N THR A 248 -21.64 6.61 3.68
CA THR A 248 -21.48 7.54 4.79
C THR A 248 -22.05 6.94 6.07
N PRO A 249 -21.33 7.03 7.20
CA PRO A 249 -21.82 6.53 8.47
C PRO A 249 -23.00 7.37 8.98
N ALA A 250 -24.03 6.72 9.50
CA ALA A 250 -25.21 7.36 10.08
C ALA A 250 -25.07 7.49 11.60
N TRP A 251 -24.03 8.20 12.06
CA TRP A 251 -23.69 8.28 13.49
C TRP A 251 -24.82 8.77 14.38
N ASN A 252 -24.96 8.12 15.53
CA ASN A 252 -25.62 8.65 16.71
C ASN A 252 -24.57 9.23 17.66
N LEU A 253 -24.35 10.54 17.56
CA LEU A 253 -23.39 11.28 18.39
C LEU A 253 -23.83 11.43 19.86
N GLY A 254 -25.04 10.99 20.21
CA GLY A 254 -25.50 10.94 21.61
C GLY A 254 -25.02 9.71 22.39
N LEU A 255 -24.40 8.74 21.72
CA LEU A 255 -23.83 7.55 22.37
C LEU A 255 -22.41 7.80 22.87
N PRO A 256 -21.92 7.06 23.89
CA PRO A 256 -20.51 7.09 24.26
C PRO A 256 -19.60 6.82 23.06
N HIS A 257 -18.46 7.49 22.97
CA HIS A 257 -17.54 7.29 21.83
C HIS A 257 -17.01 5.86 21.75
N THR A 258 -16.95 5.14 22.86
CA THR A 258 -16.66 3.70 22.94
C THR A 258 -17.88 2.83 22.63
N THR A 259 -18.73 3.25 21.69
CA THR A 259 -19.87 2.46 21.20
C THR A 259 -19.62 2.11 19.74
N ALA A 260 -19.68 0.82 19.40
CA ALA A 260 -19.57 0.37 18.03
C ALA A 260 -20.90 0.58 17.31
N GLN A 261 -20.91 1.42 16.27
CA GLN A 261 -22.15 1.80 15.57
C GLN A 261 -22.19 1.26 14.12
N ASN A 262 -21.03 1.09 13.49
CA ASN A 262 -20.91 0.48 12.19
C ASN A 262 -19.66 -0.39 12.06
N LEU A 263 -19.67 -1.24 11.04
CA LEU A 263 -18.52 -2.04 10.60
C LEU A 263 -18.46 -1.99 9.07
N VAL A 264 -17.26 -1.82 8.54
CA VAL A 264 -16.93 -2.20 7.16
C VAL A 264 -15.96 -3.37 7.18
N VAL A 265 -16.23 -4.37 6.35
CA VAL A 265 -15.35 -5.50 6.10
C VAL A 265 -14.84 -5.39 4.67
N LYS A 266 -13.52 -5.33 4.53
CA LYS A 266 -12.81 -5.35 3.25
C LYS A 266 -12.12 -6.70 3.09
N VAL A 267 -12.40 -7.42 2.00
CA VAL A 267 -11.75 -8.71 1.70
C VAL A 267 -11.10 -8.65 0.33
N ARG A 268 -9.78 -8.76 0.27
CA ARG A 268 -9.00 -8.77 -0.98
C ARG A 268 -8.59 -10.18 -1.35
N GLY A 269 -8.69 -10.51 -2.64
CA GLY A 269 -8.39 -11.85 -3.17
C GLY A 269 -9.15 -12.12 -4.47
N ASP A 270 -9.26 -13.40 -4.83
CA ASP A 270 -10.19 -13.85 -5.87
C ASP A 270 -11.65 -13.53 -5.49
N LYS A 271 -12.47 -13.21 -6.49
CA LYS A 271 -13.87 -12.84 -6.31
C LYS A 271 -14.66 -13.94 -5.59
N ALA A 272 -14.53 -15.19 -6.03
CA ALA A 272 -15.31 -16.29 -5.47
C ALA A 272 -14.84 -16.68 -4.06
N ARG A 273 -13.52 -16.66 -3.82
CA ARG A 273 -12.92 -16.91 -2.52
C ARG A 273 -13.29 -15.83 -1.50
N GLY A 274 -13.16 -14.56 -1.88
CA GLY A 274 -13.57 -13.44 -1.03
C GLY A 274 -15.06 -13.48 -0.69
N ARG A 275 -15.91 -13.86 -1.66
CA ARG A 275 -17.34 -14.08 -1.42
C ARG A 275 -17.60 -15.17 -0.38
N ARG A 276 -17.01 -16.36 -0.56
CA ARG A 276 -17.15 -17.47 0.40
C ARG A 276 -16.63 -17.10 1.79
N PHE A 277 -15.55 -16.33 1.85
CA PHE A 277 -15.01 -15.83 3.11
C PHE A 277 -16.02 -14.95 3.83
N LEU A 278 -16.63 -13.97 3.13
CA LEU A 278 -17.68 -13.14 3.70
C LEU A 278 -18.90 -13.97 4.12
N GLU A 279 -19.33 -14.95 3.33
CA GLU A 279 -20.46 -15.83 3.67
C GLU A 279 -20.21 -16.71 4.90
N ALA A 280 -18.95 -17.08 5.14
CA ALA A 280 -18.54 -17.90 6.27
C ALA A 280 -18.28 -17.09 7.56
N MET A 281 -18.25 -15.75 7.48
CA MET A 281 -18.13 -14.92 8.68
C MET A 281 -19.34 -15.09 9.60
N LYS A 282 -19.08 -15.05 10.90
CA LYS A 282 -20.12 -15.11 11.94
C LYS A 282 -20.74 -13.72 12.13
N TRP A 283 -21.63 -13.35 11.22
CA TRP A 283 -22.29 -12.05 11.20
C TRP A 283 -23.18 -11.78 12.42
N ASP A 284 -23.62 -12.84 13.12
CA ASP A 284 -24.30 -12.74 14.41
C ASP A 284 -23.39 -12.14 15.50
N VAL A 285 -22.12 -12.58 15.57
CA VAL A 285 -21.12 -12.02 16.51
C VAL A 285 -20.86 -10.54 16.21
N VAL A 286 -20.83 -10.17 14.93
CA VAL A 286 -20.74 -8.78 14.49
C VAL A 286 -21.99 -7.99 14.87
N GLY A 287 -23.18 -8.56 14.66
CA GLY A 287 -24.45 -7.91 14.97
C GLY A 287 -24.63 -7.61 16.46
N ASP A 288 -24.13 -8.48 17.33
CA ASP A 288 -24.16 -8.27 18.79
C ASP A 288 -23.24 -7.14 19.26
N LEU A 289 -22.17 -6.84 18.51
CA LEU A 289 -21.27 -5.71 18.76
C LEU A 289 -21.94 -4.37 18.43
N LEU A 290 -22.77 -4.30 17.39
CA LEU A 290 -23.25 -3.05 16.82
C LEU A 290 -24.49 -2.51 17.55
N SER A 291 -24.46 -1.23 17.90
CA SER A 291 -25.57 -0.55 18.60
C SER A 291 -26.77 -0.24 17.71
N ALA A 292 -26.60 -0.25 16.40
CA ALA A 292 -27.67 -0.04 15.43
C ALA A 292 -28.23 -1.41 15.01
N LYS A 293 -29.38 -1.79 15.58
CA LYS A 293 -30.19 -2.95 15.15
C LYS A 293 -31.29 -2.52 14.20
#